data_AF-A0A356IAX3-F1
#
_entry.id   AF-A0A356IAX3-F1
#
_cell.length_a   1.000
_cell.length_b   1.000
_cell.length_c   1.000
_cell.angle_alpha   90.00
_cell.angle_beta   90.00
_cell.angle_gamma   90.00
#
_symmetry.space_group_name_H-M   'P 1'
#
loop_
_entity.id
_entity.type
_entity.pdbx_description
1 polymer ?
#
loop_
_entity_poly.entity_id
_entity_poly.type
_entity_poly.pdbx_seq_one_letter_code
_entity_poly.pdbx_strand_id
1 'polypeptide(L)'
;MRAILFHIMFLLLTATPLFASQGESPGASVEPFKLGTFNVGGVQQIGIVLRDSLIVEMNSANAALEGDATYPAIPMPVDMLELIGRYEYGLKVRLYEIVNELVANNRLIGSLRPTYVHDVADVQTLAPILYPGKILNAAVNFYSHVNETGNPEERATARRARRE
;
A
#
# COMPACT_ATOMS: atom_id res chain seq x y z
N MET A 1 52.63 47.34 -38.44
CA MET A 1 51.21 47.38 -38.84
C MET A 1 50.47 46.31 -38.05
N ARG A 2 49.47 46.71 -37.26
CA ARG A 2 48.71 45.87 -36.32
C ARG A 2 47.46 45.37 -37.04
N ALA A 3 47.24 44.06 -37.12
CA ALA A 3 45.97 43.49 -37.53
C ALA A 3 45.28 42.92 -36.28
N ILE A 4 44.16 43.53 -35.90
CA ILE A 4 43.37 43.20 -34.71
C ILE A 4 42.34 42.14 -35.14
N LEU A 5 42.42 40.92 -34.61
CA LEU A 5 41.39 39.89 -34.78
C LEU A 5 40.23 40.18 -33.81
N PHE A 6 39.06 40.48 -34.33
CA PHE A 6 37.79 40.50 -33.58
C PHE A 6 37.31 39.06 -33.38
N HIS A 7 37.23 38.60 -32.12
CA HIS A 7 36.51 37.39 -31.76
C HIS A 7 35.09 37.77 -31.30
N ILE A 8 34.08 37.37 -32.08
CA ILE A 8 32.67 37.46 -31.71
C ILE A 8 32.37 36.26 -30.82
N MET A 9 32.08 36.52 -29.54
CA MET A 9 31.69 35.49 -28.57
C MET A 9 30.16 35.34 -28.60
N PHE A 10 29.67 34.23 -29.13
CA PHE A 10 28.24 33.90 -29.19
C PHE A 10 27.83 33.25 -27.86
N LEU A 11 27.07 33.95 -27.03
CA LEU A 11 26.54 33.41 -25.78
C LEU A 11 25.27 32.60 -26.09
N LEU A 12 25.38 31.27 -26.15
CA LEU A 12 24.21 30.39 -26.20
C LEU A 12 23.54 30.37 -24.82
N LEU A 13 22.37 31.02 -24.72
CA LEU A 13 21.47 30.90 -23.58
C LEU A 13 20.70 29.57 -23.74
N THR A 14 21.17 28.50 -23.10
CA THR A 14 20.41 27.25 -23.03
C THR A 14 19.30 27.43 -22.00
N ALA A 15 18.06 27.59 -22.48
CA ALA A 15 16.88 27.48 -21.64
C ALA A 15 16.78 26.04 -21.14
N THR A 16 17.21 25.78 -19.91
CA THR A 16 16.91 24.53 -19.22
C THR A 16 15.41 24.50 -18.95
N PRO A 17 14.64 23.56 -19.52
CA PRO A 17 13.28 23.35 -19.04
C PRO A 17 13.37 22.95 -17.57
N LEU A 18 12.77 23.75 -16.67
CA LEU A 18 12.38 23.26 -15.36
C LEU A 18 11.35 22.17 -15.61
N PHE A 19 11.80 20.93 -15.72
CA PHE A 19 10.93 19.81 -15.42
C PHE A 19 10.65 19.91 -13.93
N ALA A 20 9.46 20.41 -13.59
CA ALA A 20 8.89 20.13 -12.29
C ALA A 20 8.88 18.60 -12.18
N SER A 21 9.64 18.06 -11.22
CA SER A 21 9.49 16.67 -10.81
C SER A 21 8.10 16.57 -10.18
N GLN A 22 7.07 16.37 -11.01
CA GLN A 22 5.92 15.61 -10.55
C GLN A 22 6.53 14.27 -10.11
N GLY A 23 6.49 13.98 -8.81
CA GLY A 23 6.97 12.70 -8.30
C GLY A 23 6.43 11.61 -9.20
N GLU A 24 7.31 10.81 -9.81
CA GLU A 24 6.86 9.70 -10.64
C GLU A 24 5.95 8.85 -9.78
N SER A 25 4.66 8.75 -10.16
CA SER A 25 3.74 7.82 -9.52
C SER A 25 4.40 6.44 -9.53
N PRO A 26 4.66 5.82 -8.36
CA PRO A 26 5.35 4.56 -8.33
C PRO A 26 4.57 3.53 -9.15
N GLY A 27 5.23 2.94 -10.15
CA GLY A 27 4.61 1.93 -11.02
C GLY A 27 4.18 0.67 -10.26
N ALA A 28 4.79 0.40 -9.10
CA ALA A 28 4.44 -0.67 -8.18
C ALA A 28 4.99 -0.41 -6.76
N SER A 29 4.49 -1.17 -5.79
CA SER A 29 5.09 -1.24 -4.46
C SER A 29 6.34 -2.12 -4.46
N VAL A 30 7.38 -1.72 -3.72
CA VAL A 30 8.65 -2.47 -3.59
C VAL A 30 8.54 -3.70 -2.68
N GLU A 31 7.50 -3.79 -1.86
CA GLU A 31 7.26 -4.92 -0.97
C GLU A 31 5.76 -5.23 -0.92
N PRO A 32 5.33 -6.52 -0.93
CA PRO A 32 3.93 -6.85 -0.76
C PRO A 32 3.41 -6.40 0.61
N PHE A 33 2.15 -5.96 0.63
CA PHE A 33 1.49 -5.54 1.86
C PHE A 33 0.05 -6.04 1.91
N LYS A 34 -0.53 -6.03 3.12
CA LYS A 34 -1.96 -6.26 3.36
C LYS A 34 -2.56 -5.01 3.97
N LEU A 35 -3.89 -4.95 4.03
CA LEU A 35 -4.62 -3.87 4.67
C LEU A 35 -5.51 -4.44 5.76
N GLY A 36 -5.63 -3.71 6.86
CA GLY A 36 -6.45 -4.11 8.00
C GLY A 36 -6.96 -2.92 8.78
N THR A 37 -7.87 -3.18 9.71
CA THR A 37 -8.34 -2.20 10.68
C THR A 37 -7.82 -2.58 12.05
N PHE A 38 -7.25 -1.61 12.75
CA PHE A 38 -6.58 -1.80 14.03
C PHE A 38 -7.06 -0.77 15.02
N ASN A 39 -7.00 -1.13 16.29
CA ASN A 39 -7.10 -0.18 17.38
C ASN A 39 -5.70 0.02 17.97
N VAL A 40 -5.21 1.25 17.90
CA VAL A 40 -3.93 1.69 18.45
C VAL A 40 -4.20 2.79 19.46
N GLY A 41 -3.84 2.57 20.72
CA GLY A 41 -4.04 3.56 21.78
C GLY A 41 -5.51 3.96 21.99
N GLY A 42 -6.47 3.10 21.67
CA GLY A 42 -7.91 3.40 21.77
C GLY A 42 -8.52 4.00 20.51
N VAL A 43 -7.73 4.25 19.47
CA VAL A 43 -8.18 4.85 18.21
C VAL A 43 -8.23 3.79 17.11
N GLN A 44 -9.40 3.64 16.50
CA GLN A 44 -9.58 2.81 15.32
C GLN A 44 -8.98 3.49 14.08
N GLN A 45 -8.18 2.76 13.32
CA GLN A 45 -7.56 3.27 12.10
C GLN A 45 -7.24 2.16 11.10
N ILE A 46 -7.02 2.55 9.85
CA ILE A 46 -6.57 1.63 8.81
C ILE A 46 -5.04 1.49 8.91
N GLY A 47 -4.56 0.25 8.87
CA GLY A 47 -3.14 -0.08 8.88
C GLY A 47 -2.69 -0.76 7.59
N ILE A 48 -1.47 -0.44 7.16
CA ILE A 48 -0.74 -1.20 6.15
C ILE A 48 0.09 -2.25 6.89
N VAL A 49 -0.13 -3.53 6.56
CA VAL A 49 0.58 -4.64 7.17
C VAL A 49 1.77 -5.02 6.29
N LEU A 50 2.97 -4.99 6.88
CA LEU A 50 4.21 -5.38 6.23
C LEU A 50 4.82 -6.58 6.98
N ARG A 51 5.37 -7.54 6.22
CA ARG A 51 6.13 -8.70 6.74
C ARG A 51 5.39 -9.57 7.74
N ASP A 52 4.06 -9.45 7.77
CA ASP A 52 3.17 -10.10 8.74
C ASP A 52 3.49 -9.80 10.22
N SER A 53 4.29 -8.76 10.48
CA SER A 53 4.75 -8.40 11.81
C SER A 53 4.67 -6.91 12.12
N LEU A 54 4.53 -6.06 11.10
CA LEU A 54 4.52 -4.61 11.26
C LEU A 54 3.20 -4.01 10.80
N ILE A 55 2.68 -3.06 11.58
CA ILE A 55 1.50 -2.27 11.28
C ILE A 55 1.92 -0.82 11.13
N VAL A 56 1.74 -0.26 9.93
CA VAL A 56 1.95 1.16 9.64
C VAL A 56 0.61 1.87 9.66
N GLU A 57 0.45 2.88 10.52
CA GLU A 57 -0.77 3.71 10.52
C GLU A 57 -0.85 4.52 9.24
N MET A 58 -1.91 4.30 8.45
CA MET A 58 -1.97 4.85 7.11
C MET A 58 -2.04 6.38 7.09
N ASN A 59 -2.84 6.98 7.98
CA ASN A 59 -3.04 8.43 8.02
C ASN A 59 -1.77 9.15 8.49
N SER A 60 -1.14 8.64 9.55
CA SER A 60 0.11 9.20 10.08
C SER A 60 1.26 9.07 9.08
N ALA A 61 1.36 7.92 8.38
CA ALA A 61 2.35 7.73 7.33
C ALA A 61 2.11 8.65 6.12
N ASN A 62 0.85 8.82 5.70
CA ASN A 62 0.49 9.77 4.65
C ASN A 62 0.86 11.21 5.02
N ALA A 63 0.54 11.64 6.25
CA ALA A 63 0.89 12.97 6.72
C ALA A 63 2.40 13.21 6.77
N ALA A 64 3.18 12.18 7.13
CA ALA A 64 4.64 12.26 7.08
C ALA A 64 5.17 12.39 5.65
N LEU A 65 4.55 11.68 4.69
CA LEU A 65 4.90 11.74 3.28
C LEU A 65 4.57 13.11 2.66
N GLU A 66 3.40 13.66 2.96
CA GLU A 66 2.96 15.01 2.51
C GLU A 66 3.76 16.16 3.12
N GLY A 67 4.64 15.88 4.10
CA GLY A 67 5.63 16.85 4.57
C GLY A 67 6.66 17.23 3.50
N ASP A 68 6.84 16.39 2.48
CA ASP A 68 7.59 16.69 1.27
C ASP A 68 6.66 17.22 0.18
N ALA A 69 6.95 18.43 -0.31
CA ALA A 69 6.13 19.15 -1.30
C ALA A 69 6.01 18.44 -2.66
N THR A 70 6.81 17.41 -2.91
CA THR A 70 6.69 16.56 -4.10
C THR A 70 5.49 15.61 -4.03
N TYR A 71 4.96 15.33 -2.84
CA TYR A 71 3.76 14.53 -2.66
C TYR A 71 2.52 15.43 -2.53
N PRO A 72 1.54 15.33 -3.46
CA PRO A 72 0.32 16.11 -3.37
C PRO A 72 -0.51 15.68 -2.16
N ALA A 73 -1.29 16.60 -1.59
CA ALA A 73 -2.24 16.25 -0.55
C ALA A 73 -3.34 15.32 -1.09
N ILE A 74 -3.56 14.19 -0.42
CA ILE A 74 -4.63 13.24 -0.73
C ILE A 74 -5.51 13.07 0.51
N PRO A 75 -6.83 13.34 0.41
CA PRO A 75 -7.75 13.08 1.52
C PRO A 75 -7.72 11.61 1.92
N MET A 76 -7.31 11.30 3.14
CA MET A 76 -7.27 9.91 3.61
C MET A 76 -8.67 9.36 3.88
N PRO A 77 -8.94 8.09 3.54
CA PRO A 77 -10.23 7.45 3.82
C PRO A 77 -10.48 7.38 5.33
N VAL A 78 -11.72 7.62 5.73
CA VAL A 78 -12.10 7.55 7.15
C VAL A 78 -12.18 6.10 7.66
N ASP A 79 -12.49 5.16 6.78
CA ASP A 79 -12.62 3.74 7.11
C ASP A 79 -12.29 2.82 5.91
N MET A 80 -12.34 1.52 6.16
CA MET A 80 -12.03 0.51 5.15
C MET A 80 -13.02 0.54 3.96
N LEU A 81 -14.28 0.97 4.15
CA LEU A 81 -15.26 1.04 3.07
C LEU A 81 -14.90 2.16 2.11
N GLU A 82 -14.53 3.33 2.63
CA GLU A 82 -14.07 4.44 1.82
C GLU A 82 -12.75 4.09 1.10
N LEU A 83 -11.82 3.43 1.78
CA LEU A 83 -10.59 2.95 1.17
C LEU A 83 -10.88 2.03 -0.02
N ILE A 84 -11.74 1.02 0.15
CA ILE A 84 -12.12 0.11 -0.93
C ILE A 84 -12.75 0.89 -2.10
N GLY A 85 -13.67 1.81 -1.80
CA GLY A 85 -14.35 2.62 -2.80
C GLY A 85 -13.42 3.55 -3.59
N ARG A 86 -12.33 4.00 -2.97
CA ARG A 86 -11.34 4.93 -3.56
C ARG A 86 -10.03 4.27 -3.95
N TYR A 87 -9.91 2.95 -3.82
CA TYR A 87 -8.64 2.23 -3.99
C TYR A 87 -8.00 2.50 -5.35
N GLU A 88 -8.74 2.30 -6.44
CA GLU A 88 -8.27 2.57 -7.80
C GLU A 88 -8.33 4.06 -8.19
N TYR A 89 -8.87 4.92 -7.32
CA TYR A 89 -8.98 6.38 -7.53
C TYR A 89 -7.90 7.16 -6.76
N GLY A 90 -6.66 6.64 -6.80
CA GLY A 90 -5.46 7.29 -6.29
C GLY A 90 -4.90 6.72 -4.99
N LEU A 91 -5.74 6.11 -4.12
CA LEU A 91 -5.25 5.57 -2.84
C LEU A 91 -4.25 4.43 -3.03
N LYS A 92 -4.42 3.58 -4.04
CA LYS A 92 -3.47 2.51 -4.38
C LYS A 92 -2.06 3.05 -4.65
N VAL A 93 -1.94 4.12 -5.44
CA VAL A 93 -0.65 4.75 -5.72
C VAL A 93 -0.06 5.34 -4.43
N ARG A 94 -0.86 6.02 -3.62
CA ARG A 94 -0.41 6.55 -2.32
C ARG A 94 0.08 5.46 -1.36
N LEU A 95 -0.58 4.31 -1.32
CA LEU A 95 -0.12 3.16 -0.55
C LEU A 95 1.25 2.67 -1.03
N TYR A 96 1.49 2.66 -2.34
CA TYR A 96 2.79 2.31 -2.89
C TYR A 96 3.86 3.32 -2.50
N GLU A 97 3.58 4.62 -2.58
CA GLU A 97 4.49 5.68 -2.17
C GLU A 97 4.89 5.53 -0.69
N ILE A 98 3.91 5.30 0.20
CA ILE A 98 4.16 5.09 1.63
C ILE A 98 5.09 3.88 1.86
N VAL A 99 4.79 2.74 1.24
CA VAL A 99 5.62 1.53 1.41
C VAL A 99 7.02 1.76 0.84
N ASN A 100 7.12 2.36 -0.33
CA ASN A 100 8.40 2.60 -1.01
C ASN A 100 9.29 3.56 -0.20
N GLU A 101 8.73 4.64 0.35
CA GLU A 101 9.46 5.59 1.20
C GLU A 101 10.00 4.90 2.46
N LEU A 102 9.15 4.17 3.18
CA LEU A 102 9.55 3.51 4.42
C LEU A 102 10.66 2.46 4.20
N VAL A 103 10.56 1.70 3.11
CA VAL A 103 11.56 0.69 2.75
C VAL A 103 12.86 1.33 2.26
N ALA A 104 12.79 2.29 1.35
CA ALA A 104 13.97 2.94 0.77
C ALA A 104 14.82 3.67 1.82
N ASN A 105 14.17 4.22 2.85
CA ASN A 105 14.83 4.96 3.93
C ASN A 105 15.12 4.12 5.18
N ASN A 106 14.95 2.78 5.13
CA ASN A 106 15.18 1.87 6.27
C ASN A 106 14.41 2.26 7.54
N ARG A 107 13.18 2.77 7.37
CA ARG A 107 12.33 3.29 8.46
C ARG A 107 11.41 2.22 9.09
N LEU A 108 11.64 0.95 8.79
CA LEU A 108 10.85 -0.16 9.36
C LEU A 108 11.48 -0.80 10.60
N ILE A 109 12.75 -0.48 10.91
CA ILE A 109 13.51 -1.12 11.99
C ILE A 109 14.40 -0.10 12.73
N GLY A 110 14.82 -0.48 13.94
CA GLY A 110 15.81 0.26 14.72
C GLY A 110 15.36 1.67 15.12
N SER A 111 16.32 2.57 15.33
CA SER A 111 16.07 3.94 15.79
C SER A 111 15.42 4.87 14.76
N LEU A 112 15.38 4.46 13.48
CA LEU A 112 14.74 5.21 12.41
C LEU A 112 13.24 4.88 12.28
N ARG A 113 12.76 3.86 13.00
CA ARG A 113 11.36 3.45 12.98
C ARG A 113 10.46 4.58 13.50
N PRO A 114 9.53 5.11 12.70
CA PRO A 114 8.59 6.13 13.14
C PRO A 114 7.65 5.59 14.21
N THR A 115 7.09 6.49 15.02
CA THR A 115 6.13 6.13 16.08
C THR A 115 4.80 5.59 15.55
N TYR A 116 4.50 5.80 14.27
CA TYR A 116 3.34 5.25 13.58
C TYR A 116 3.59 3.85 12.97
N VAL A 117 4.73 3.22 13.28
CA VAL A 117 5.03 1.85 12.89
C VAL A 117 5.11 1.00 14.16
N HIS A 118 4.19 0.05 14.26
CA HIS A 118 3.98 -0.78 15.43
C HIS A 118 4.29 -2.23 15.12
N ASP A 119 4.69 -2.99 16.14
CA ASP A 119 4.67 -4.44 16.04
C ASP A 119 3.21 -4.92 16.11
N VAL A 120 2.84 -5.90 15.29
CA VAL A 120 1.44 -6.40 15.23
C VAL A 120 0.96 -6.94 16.59
N ALA A 121 1.88 -7.41 17.42
CA ALA A 121 1.59 -7.91 18.77
C ALA A 121 1.17 -6.79 19.75
N ASP A 122 1.51 -5.53 19.46
CA ASP A 122 1.25 -4.38 20.35
C ASP A 122 -0.07 -3.67 20.03
N VAL A 123 -0.76 -4.07 18.96
CA VAL A 123 -2.00 -3.43 18.51
C VAL A 123 -3.15 -4.43 18.47
N GLN A 124 -4.37 -3.95 18.72
CA GLN A 124 -5.55 -4.80 18.62
C GLN A 124 -5.98 -4.88 17.15
N THR A 125 -5.92 -6.09 16.58
CA THR A 125 -6.44 -6.37 15.23
C THR A 125 -7.97 -6.50 15.29
N LEU A 126 -8.67 -5.78 14.41
CA LEU A 126 -10.12 -5.82 14.27
C LEU A 126 -10.52 -6.51 12.96
N ALA A 127 -11.81 -6.78 12.77
CA ALA A 127 -12.32 -7.16 11.46
C ALA A 127 -11.97 -6.04 10.44
N PRO A 128 -11.50 -6.35 9.22
CA PRO A 128 -11.16 -5.30 8.25
C PRO A 128 -12.34 -4.38 7.92
N ILE A 129 -13.56 -4.90 7.91
CA ILE A 129 -14.80 -4.11 7.81
C ILE A 129 -15.62 -4.39 9.08
N LEU A 130 -15.73 -3.41 9.98
CA LEU A 130 -16.45 -3.59 11.26
C LEU A 130 -17.96 -3.69 11.07
N TYR A 131 -18.52 -2.86 10.19
CA TYR A 131 -19.97 -2.72 10.02
C TYR A 131 -20.36 -2.89 8.55
N PRO A 132 -20.30 -4.12 8.00
CA PRO A 132 -20.71 -4.37 6.63
C PRO A 132 -22.23 -4.20 6.50
N GLY A 133 -22.69 -3.45 5.49
CA GLY A 133 -24.13 -3.28 5.24
C GLY A 133 -24.82 -4.54 4.69
N LYS A 134 -24.05 -5.48 4.11
CA LYS A 134 -24.54 -6.78 3.61
C LYS A 134 -23.46 -7.82 3.84
N ILE A 135 -23.87 -9.00 4.29
CA ILE A 135 -23.00 -10.17 4.46
C ILE A 135 -23.53 -11.28 3.57
N LEU A 136 -22.72 -11.70 2.59
CA LEU A 136 -22.99 -12.89 1.79
C LEU A 136 -22.17 -14.04 2.38
N ASN A 137 -22.85 -15.09 2.83
CA ASN A 137 -22.22 -16.31 3.34
C ASN A 137 -22.29 -17.39 2.26
N ALA A 138 -21.14 -17.93 1.86
CA ALA A 138 -21.05 -19.09 1.00
C ALA A 138 -20.41 -20.23 1.79
N ALA A 139 -21.14 -21.33 1.95
CA ALA A 139 -20.65 -22.56 2.58
C ALA A 139 -20.59 -23.67 1.55
N VAL A 140 -19.81 -24.73 1.84
CA VAL A 140 -19.78 -25.94 1.01
C VAL A 140 -19.31 -25.65 -0.44
N ASN A 141 -18.53 -24.58 -0.63
CA ASN A 141 -18.06 -24.11 -1.95
C ASN A 141 -16.82 -24.87 -2.47
N PHE A 142 -16.43 -25.96 -1.81
CA PHE A 142 -15.37 -26.86 -2.26
C PHE A 142 -15.90 -28.28 -2.23
N TYR A 143 -15.73 -28.99 -3.35
CA TYR A 143 -16.17 -30.38 -3.47
C TYR A 143 -15.46 -31.35 -2.51
N SER A 144 -14.25 -31.02 -2.10
CA SER A 144 -13.55 -31.74 -1.04
C SER A 144 -14.26 -31.59 0.30
N HIS A 145 -14.74 -30.38 0.61
CA HIS A 145 -15.47 -30.07 1.85
C HIS A 145 -16.86 -30.73 1.84
N VAL A 146 -17.57 -30.72 0.70
CA VAL A 146 -18.86 -31.46 0.53
C VAL A 146 -18.74 -32.93 0.93
N ASN A 147 -17.63 -33.57 0.52
CA ASN A 147 -17.45 -35.01 0.67
C ASN A 147 -16.64 -35.38 1.92
N GLU A 148 -16.36 -34.44 2.81
CA GLU A 148 -15.46 -34.71 3.95
C GLU A 148 -16.05 -35.68 4.97
N THR A 149 -17.37 -35.70 5.07
CA THR A 149 -18.14 -36.61 5.94
C THR A 149 -18.31 -38.00 5.33
N GLY A 150 -17.96 -38.18 4.05
CA GLY A 150 -18.03 -39.47 3.36
C GLY A 150 -16.90 -40.40 3.78
N ASN A 151 -17.14 -41.71 3.72
CA ASN A 151 -16.12 -42.71 3.95
C ASN A 151 -15.03 -42.69 2.85
N PRO A 152 -13.88 -43.38 3.04
CA PRO A 152 -12.78 -43.33 2.07
C PRO A 152 -13.17 -43.74 0.63
N GLU A 153 -14.10 -44.68 0.48
CA GLU A 153 -14.60 -45.15 -0.80
C GLU A 153 -15.50 -44.12 -1.48
N GLU A 154 -16.45 -43.54 -0.75
CA GLU A 154 -17.32 -42.46 -1.22
C GLU A 154 -16.52 -41.24 -1.66
N ARG A 155 -15.49 -40.87 -0.88
CA ARG A 155 -14.56 -39.79 -1.23
C ARG A 155 -13.75 -40.12 -2.48
N ALA A 156 -13.33 -41.37 -2.66
CA ALA A 156 -12.61 -41.81 -3.86
C ALA A 156 -13.52 -41.81 -5.09
N THR A 157 -14.76 -42.27 -4.95
CA THR A 157 -15.79 -42.25 -6.02
C THR A 157 -16.13 -40.83 -6.42
N ALA A 158 -16.37 -39.94 -5.45
CA ALA A 158 -16.62 -38.53 -5.72
C ALA A 158 -15.43 -37.88 -6.45
N ARG A 159 -14.18 -38.16 -6.04
CA ARG A 159 -12.99 -37.67 -6.77
C ARG A 159 -12.89 -38.23 -8.19
N ARG A 160 -13.21 -39.52 -8.40
CA ARG A 160 -13.22 -40.15 -9.73
C ARG A 160 -14.26 -39.54 -10.66
N ALA A 161 -15.47 -39.32 -10.16
CA ALA A 161 -16.58 -38.73 -10.93
C ALA A 161 -16.33 -37.26 -11.36
N ARG A 162 -15.28 -36.62 -10.84
CA ARG A 162 -14.94 -35.20 -11.05
C ARG A 162 -13.72 -34.97 -11.92
N ARG A 163 -13.02 -36.02 -12.36
CA ARG A 163 -11.94 -35.85 -13.32
C ARG A 163 -12.58 -35.38 -14.64
N GLU A 164 -12.38 -34.12 -14.99
CA GLU A 164 -12.44 -33.64 -16.37
C GLU A 164 -11.44 -34.42 -17.24
#